data_AF-A0A6N4SS82-F1
#
_entry.id   AF-A0A6N4SS82-F1
#
_cell.length_a   1.000
_cell.length_b   1.000
_cell.length_c   1.000
_cell.angle_alpha   90.00
_cell.angle_beta   90.00
_cell.angle_gamma   90.00
#
_symmetry.space_group_name_H-M   'P 1'
#
loop_
_entity.id
_entity.type
_entity.pdbx_description
1 polymer ?
#
loop_
_entity_poly.entity_id
_entity_poly.type
_entity_poly.pdbx_seq_one_letter_code
_entity_poly.pdbx_strand_id
1 'polypeptide(L)'
;MNILTEKLVELAEDEAGIKLQEKEVELLVEDSDLVIKIWGEELIATEFIDEGDYEDADFANELVDAIKEEYYDFRERLIEMKLASLNLNYSDFLKEKVIDLLTKAKVDANLLAILDFEFIDVSSKDKDLGLPNVALRITDFEKVECNCAVDISKLNPVFDEKKIADEFLKKYR
;
A
#
# COMPACT_ATOMS: atom_id res chain seq x y z
N MET A 1 -8.21 7.67 -19.81
CA MET A 1 -7.42 6.45 -19.59
C MET A 1 -6.90 5.92 -20.91
N ASN A 2 -5.58 5.81 -21.04
CA ASN A 2 -4.94 5.11 -22.16
C ASN A 2 -4.97 3.58 -21.91
N ILE A 3 -4.69 2.78 -22.94
CA ILE A 3 -4.80 1.31 -22.88
C ILE A 3 -3.85 0.71 -21.84
N LEU A 4 -2.64 1.27 -21.73
CA LEU A 4 -1.64 0.79 -20.77
C LEU A 4 -2.09 1.00 -19.32
N THR A 5 -2.60 2.19 -18.98
CA THR A 5 -3.12 2.47 -17.65
C THR A 5 -4.33 1.58 -17.32
N GLU A 6 -5.22 1.33 -18.29
CA GLU A 6 -6.34 0.40 -18.12
C GLU A 6 -5.84 -1.01 -17.76
N LYS A 7 -4.89 -1.54 -18.52
CA LYS A 7 -4.31 -2.86 -18.27
C LYS A 7 -3.58 -2.96 -16.93
N LEU A 8 -2.88 -1.92 -16.50
CA LEU A 8 -2.21 -1.89 -15.20
C LEU A 8 -3.24 -1.89 -14.04
N VAL A 9 -4.36 -1.19 -14.21
CA VAL A 9 -5.46 -1.20 -13.24
C VAL A 9 -6.11 -2.58 -13.18
N GLU A 10 -6.38 -3.20 -14.32
CA GLU A 10 -6.92 -4.58 -14.39
C GLU A 10 -5.97 -5.58 -13.75
N LEU A 11 -4.68 -5.51 -14.09
CA LEU A 11 -3.64 -6.38 -13.56
C LEU A 11 -3.55 -6.31 -12.03
N ALA A 12 -3.61 -5.11 -11.46
CA ALA A 12 -3.60 -4.91 -10.01
C ALA A 12 -4.82 -5.52 -9.32
N GLU A 13 -6.00 -5.41 -9.93
CA GLU A 13 -7.23 -6.01 -9.37
C GLU A 13 -7.20 -7.55 -9.51
N ASP A 14 -6.76 -8.07 -10.66
CA ASP A 14 -6.75 -9.50 -10.96
C ASP A 14 -5.70 -10.27 -10.15
N GLU A 15 -4.47 -9.76 -10.06
CA GLU A 15 -3.36 -10.47 -9.41
C GLU A 15 -3.30 -10.21 -7.89
N ALA A 16 -3.67 -9.00 -7.46
CA ALA A 16 -3.50 -8.57 -6.07
C ALA A 16 -4.79 -8.21 -5.35
N GLY A 17 -5.93 -8.10 -6.05
CA GLY A 17 -7.19 -7.63 -5.44
C GLY A 17 -7.15 -6.18 -4.95
N ILE A 18 -6.23 -5.37 -5.50
CA ILE A 18 -6.06 -3.96 -5.12
C ILE A 18 -6.65 -3.07 -6.21
N LYS A 19 -7.57 -2.18 -5.81
CA LYS A 19 -8.16 -1.21 -6.73
C LYS A 19 -7.26 0.00 -6.90
N LEU A 20 -6.90 0.30 -8.15
CA LEU A 20 -6.17 1.49 -8.54
C LEU A 20 -7.10 2.53 -9.20
N GLN A 21 -6.81 3.81 -9.00
CA GLN A 21 -7.35 4.91 -9.79
C GLN A 21 -6.37 5.29 -10.90
N GLU A 22 -6.89 5.79 -12.03
CA GLU A 22 -6.06 6.27 -13.15
C GLU A 22 -4.97 7.27 -12.70
N LYS A 23 -5.32 8.19 -11.79
CA LYS A 23 -4.38 9.20 -11.26
C LYS A 23 -3.26 8.63 -10.36
N GLU A 24 -3.35 7.36 -9.97
CA GLU A 24 -2.35 6.69 -9.13
C GLU A 24 -1.28 5.98 -9.96
N VAL A 25 -1.50 5.88 -11.28
CA VAL A 25 -0.54 5.36 -12.25
C VAL A 25 0.10 6.53 -12.97
N GLU A 26 1.42 6.64 -12.88
CA GLU A 26 2.20 7.67 -13.56
C GLU A 26 3.06 7.00 -14.64
N LEU A 27 2.99 7.55 -15.85
CA LEU A 27 3.81 7.14 -16.98
C LEU A 27 4.73 8.32 -17.30
N LEU A 28 6.02 8.13 -17.09
CA LEU A 28 7.04 9.17 -17.26
C LEU A 28 8.07 8.70 -18.27
N VAL A 29 8.53 9.59 -19.13
CA VAL A 29 9.67 9.32 -20.00
C VAL A 29 10.90 9.99 -19.38
N GLU A 30 11.84 9.19 -18.90
CA GLU A 30 13.08 9.64 -18.26
C GLU A 30 14.26 9.03 -19.02
N ASP A 31 15.19 9.86 -19.52
CA ASP A 31 16.43 9.41 -20.19
C ASP A 31 16.27 8.34 -21.31
N SER A 32 15.16 8.42 -22.08
CA SER A 32 14.78 7.44 -23.12
C SER A 32 14.29 6.08 -22.61
N ASP A 33 13.85 6.04 -21.35
CA ASP A 33 13.11 4.92 -20.76
C ASP A 33 11.68 5.36 -20.41
N LEU A 34 10.73 4.43 -20.56
CA LEU A 34 9.41 4.55 -19.97
C LEU A 34 9.47 4.07 -18.52
N VAL A 35 9.32 5.00 -17.59
CA VAL A 35 9.22 4.73 -16.17
C VAL A 35 7.75 4.70 -15.76
N ILE A 36 7.30 3.55 -15.26
CA ILE A 36 5.97 3.38 -14.70
C ILE A 36 6.07 3.50 -13.18
N LYS A 37 5.29 4.41 -12.59
CA LYS A 37 5.18 4.55 -11.14
C LYS A 37 3.75 4.29 -10.68
N ILE A 38 3.60 3.68 -9.51
CA ILE A 38 2.31 3.52 -8.83
C ILE A 38 2.43 4.14 -7.44
N TRP A 39 1.53 5.07 -7.11
CA TRP A 39 1.59 5.86 -5.86
C TRP A 39 2.93 6.58 -5.65
N GLY A 40 3.60 6.99 -6.72
CA GLY A 40 4.91 7.67 -6.69
C GLY A 40 6.12 6.76 -6.53
N GLU A 41 5.92 5.45 -6.33
CA GLU A 41 6.99 4.43 -6.29
C GLU A 41 7.20 3.83 -7.68
N GLU A 42 8.45 3.56 -8.05
CA GLU A 42 8.78 2.94 -9.33
C GLU A 42 8.36 1.47 -9.37
N LEU A 43 7.54 1.13 -10.38
CA LEU A 43 7.20 -0.24 -10.71
C LEU A 43 8.23 -0.82 -11.68
N ILE A 44 8.52 -0.15 -12.79
CA ILE A 44 9.46 -0.65 -13.80
C ILE A 44 9.99 0.53 -14.60
N ALA A 45 11.24 0.42 -15.04
CA ALA A 45 11.82 1.25 -16.09
C ALA A 45 12.20 0.34 -17.26
N THR A 46 11.71 0.64 -18.45
CA THR A 46 11.98 -0.13 -19.67
C THR A 46 12.35 0.79 -20.81
N GLU A 47 13.08 0.30 -21.81
CA GLU A 47 13.47 1.10 -22.97
C GLU A 47 12.24 1.73 -23.64
N PHE A 48 12.30 3.04 -23.90
CA PHE A 48 11.22 3.80 -24.55
C PHE A 48 11.28 3.62 -26.08
N ILE A 49 10.16 3.21 -26.67
CA ILE A 49 10.09 2.82 -28.08
C ILE A 49 9.62 4.00 -28.97
N ASP A 50 8.42 4.55 -28.79
CA ASP A 50 7.95 5.81 -29.42
C ASP A 50 6.67 6.39 -28.73
N GLU A 51 6.31 7.66 -28.97
CA GLU A 51 5.13 8.35 -28.39
C GLU A 51 3.78 7.81 -28.90
N GLY A 52 3.76 7.03 -29.99
CA GLY A 52 2.55 6.44 -30.58
C GLY A 52 2.02 5.19 -29.87
N ASP A 53 2.83 4.59 -28.99
CA ASP A 53 2.57 3.23 -28.46
C ASP A 53 1.68 3.21 -27.21
N TYR A 54 1.41 4.36 -26.58
CA TYR A 54 0.49 4.44 -25.44
C TYR A 54 -0.96 4.04 -25.78
N GLU A 55 -1.31 4.10 -27.06
CA GLU A 55 -2.60 3.65 -27.60
C GLU A 55 -2.49 2.31 -28.34
N ASP A 56 -1.32 1.66 -28.36
CA ASP A 56 -1.12 0.35 -28.97
C ASP A 56 -1.35 -0.77 -27.94
N ALA A 57 -2.31 -1.66 -28.27
CA ALA A 57 -2.64 -2.79 -27.44
C ALA A 57 -1.54 -3.85 -27.39
N ASP A 58 -0.77 -4.02 -28.48
CA ASP A 58 0.30 -5.01 -28.55
C ASP A 58 1.47 -4.60 -27.65
N PHE A 59 1.89 -3.33 -27.71
CA PHE A 59 2.89 -2.77 -26.79
C PHE A 59 2.45 -2.89 -25.33
N ALA A 60 1.20 -2.52 -25.02
CA ALA A 60 0.69 -2.59 -23.66
C ALA A 60 0.61 -4.04 -23.12
N ASN A 61 0.40 -5.03 -23.99
CA ASN A 61 0.49 -6.45 -23.63
C ASN A 61 1.93 -6.87 -23.34
N GLU A 62 2.88 -6.54 -24.22
CA GLU A 62 4.29 -6.87 -24.04
C GLU A 62 4.84 -6.29 -22.74
N LEU A 63 4.44 -5.07 -22.38
CA LEU A 63 4.87 -4.43 -21.13
C LEU A 63 4.26 -5.08 -19.89
N VAL A 64 3.00 -5.50 -19.95
CA VAL A 64 2.36 -6.26 -18.86
C VAL A 64 3.05 -7.61 -18.67
N ASP A 65 3.37 -8.30 -19.77
CA ASP A 65 4.10 -9.57 -19.70
C ASP A 65 5.51 -9.37 -19.12
N ALA A 66 6.22 -8.30 -19.52
CA ALA A 66 7.51 -7.94 -18.95
C ALA A 66 7.44 -7.67 -17.44
N ILE A 67 6.41 -6.96 -16.97
CA ILE A 67 6.18 -6.73 -15.53
C ILE A 67 5.97 -8.06 -14.79
N LYS A 68 5.19 -8.98 -15.37
CA LYS A 68 4.97 -10.31 -14.78
C LYS A 68 6.24 -11.17 -14.77
N GLU A 69 7.11 -11.00 -15.76
CA GLU A 69 8.38 -11.72 -15.85
C GLU A 69 9.43 -11.17 -14.87
N GLU A 70 9.51 -9.84 -14.72
CA GLU A 70 10.43 -9.18 -13.80
C GLU A 70 10.07 -9.49 -12.34
N TYR A 71 8.78 -9.42 -12.01
CA TYR A 71 8.29 -9.67 -10.66
C TYR A 71 7.71 -11.08 -10.54
N TYR A 72 8.55 -12.01 -10.06
CA TYR A 72 8.15 -13.39 -9.73
C TYR A 72 6.87 -13.45 -8.86
N ASP A 73 6.68 -12.44 -8.00
CA ASP A 73 5.43 -12.18 -7.29
C ASP A 73 5.04 -10.69 -7.42
N PHE A 74 4.44 -10.34 -8.57
CA PHE A 74 3.89 -8.99 -8.82
C PHE A 74 2.95 -8.53 -7.71
N ARG A 75 2.19 -9.45 -7.10
CA ARG A 75 1.30 -9.14 -5.98
C ARG A 75 2.09 -8.69 -4.76
N GLU A 76 3.18 -9.36 -4.40
CA GLU A 76 4.06 -8.94 -3.30
C GLU A 76 4.60 -7.53 -3.56
N ARG A 77 5.11 -7.27 -4.78
CA ARG A 77 5.61 -5.94 -5.16
C ARG A 77 4.55 -4.85 -5.01
N LEU A 78 3.33 -5.11 -5.47
CA LEU A 78 2.25 -4.13 -5.39
C LEU A 78 1.81 -3.87 -3.93
N ILE A 79 1.83 -4.89 -3.07
CA ILE A 79 1.57 -4.74 -1.64
C ILE A 79 2.65 -3.86 -1.00
N GLU A 80 3.93 -4.10 -1.29
CA GLU A 80 5.03 -3.28 -0.78
C GLU A 80 4.87 -1.80 -1.13
N MET A 81 4.59 -1.51 -2.41
CA MET A 81 4.35 -0.14 -2.88
C MET A 81 3.16 0.51 -2.17
N LYS A 82 2.08 -0.27 -1.94
CA LYS A 82 0.93 0.23 -1.19
C LYS A 82 1.27 0.53 0.27
N LEU A 83 2.06 -0.32 0.92
CA LEU A 83 2.51 -0.10 2.29
C LEU A 83 3.40 1.14 2.40
N ALA A 84 4.34 1.33 1.46
CA ALA A 84 5.17 2.53 1.39
C ALA A 84 4.29 3.79 1.28
N SER A 85 3.33 3.78 0.36
CA SER A 85 2.36 4.87 0.19
C SER A 85 1.54 5.13 1.46
N LEU A 86 1.05 4.08 2.14
CA LEU A 86 0.27 4.22 3.36
C LEU A 86 1.11 4.79 4.51
N ASN A 87 2.34 4.30 4.68
CA ASN A 87 3.27 4.79 5.70
C ASN A 87 3.62 6.27 5.46
N LEU A 88 3.90 6.66 4.22
CA LEU A 88 4.21 8.05 3.88
C LEU A 88 3.04 8.99 4.15
N ASN A 89 1.81 8.57 3.82
CA ASN A 89 0.66 9.48 3.80
C ASN A 89 -0.18 9.47 5.10
N TYR A 90 -0.14 8.40 5.90
CA TYR A 90 -1.09 8.23 7.01
C TYR A 90 -0.47 7.91 8.37
N SER A 91 0.75 7.37 8.46
CA SER A 91 1.32 6.88 9.73
C SER A 91 1.39 7.99 10.80
N ASP A 92 2.01 9.12 10.49
CA ASP A 92 2.17 10.27 11.38
C ASP A 92 0.82 10.89 11.77
N PHE A 93 -0.08 11.03 10.81
CA PHE A 93 -1.43 11.55 11.06
C PHE A 93 -2.17 10.66 12.06
N LEU A 94 -2.18 9.35 11.83
CA LEU A 94 -2.85 8.39 12.71
C LEU A 94 -2.20 8.34 14.09
N LYS A 95 -0.86 8.39 14.15
CA LYS A 95 -0.11 8.47 15.40
C LYS A 95 -0.55 9.68 16.22
N GLU A 96 -0.62 10.86 15.62
CA GLU A 96 -1.07 12.08 16.32
C GLU A 96 -2.49 11.92 16.89
N LYS A 97 -3.44 11.47 16.06
CA LYS A 97 -4.85 11.33 16.47
C LYS A 97 -5.08 10.26 17.52
N VAL A 98 -4.45 9.10 17.35
CA VAL A 98 -4.59 7.99 18.29
C VAL A 98 -3.92 8.33 19.62
N ILE A 99 -2.73 8.96 19.62
CA ILE A 99 -2.08 9.39 20.87
C ILE A 99 -2.94 10.39 21.65
N ASP A 100 -3.61 11.34 20.99
CA ASP A 100 -4.54 12.27 21.66
C ASP A 100 -5.69 11.52 22.36
N LEU A 101 -6.28 10.52 21.69
CA LEU A 101 -7.33 9.67 22.27
C LEU A 101 -6.82 8.84 23.45
N LEU A 102 -5.65 8.22 23.33
CA LEU A 102 -5.04 7.42 24.40
C LEU A 102 -4.63 8.29 25.60
N THR A 103 -4.20 9.53 25.36
CA THR A 103 -3.91 10.51 26.41
C THR A 103 -5.17 10.84 27.20
N LYS A 104 -6.30 11.09 26.53
CA LYS A 104 -7.61 11.29 27.18
C LYS A 104 -8.07 10.06 27.97
N ALA A 105 -7.69 8.87 27.53
CA ALA A 105 -7.92 7.61 28.22
C ALA A 105 -6.94 7.33 29.37
N LYS A 106 -6.00 8.24 29.65
CA LYS A 106 -5.00 8.17 30.73
C LYS A 106 -3.99 7.01 30.59
N VAL A 107 -3.59 6.69 29.36
CA VAL A 107 -2.43 5.80 29.12
C VAL A 107 -1.15 6.48 29.60
N ASP A 108 -0.17 5.69 30.06
CA ASP A 108 1.10 6.20 30.58
C ASP A 108 1.86 7.03 29.53
N ALA A 109 2.33 8.22 29.91
CA ALA A 109 2.97 9.15 28.99
C ALA A 109 4.32 8.64 28.45
N ASN A 110 5.06 7.84 29.22
CA ASN A 110 6.33 7.28 28.75
C ASN A 110 6.07 6.21 27.68
N LEU A 111 5.03 5.40 27.84
CA LEU A 111 4.60 4.45 26.81
C LEU A 111 4.20 5.19 25.54
N LEU A 112 3.34 6.20 25.64
CA LEU A 112 2.88 6.97 24.46
C LEU A 112 4.04 7.60 23.67
N ALA A 113 5.12 8.01 24.36
CA ALA A 113 6.29 8.61 23.73
C ALA A 113 7.12 7.62 22.89
N ILE A 114 7.02 6.32 23.17
CA ILE A 114 7.79 5.27 22.47
C ILE A 114 6.96 4.45 21.48
N LEU A 115 5.65 4.71 21.38
CA LEU A 115 4.80 4.00 20.43
C LEU A 115 5.19 4.34 19.00
N ASP A 116 5.35 3.30 18.21
CA ASP A 116 5.56 3.33 16.78
C ASP A 116 4.33 2.83 16.02
N PHE A 117 4.10 3.42 14.85
CA PHE A 117 2.92 3.20 14.02
C PHE A 117 3.40 2.90 12.61
N GLU A 118 3.12 1.70 12.11
CA GLU A 118 3.59 1.26 10.80
C GLU A 118 2.56 0.36 10.13
N PHE A 119 2.28 0.61 8.85
CA PHE A 119 1.54 -0.33 8.02
C PHE A 119 2.46 -1.48 7.59
N ILE A 120 2.03 -2.70 7.89
CA ILE A 120 2.79 -3.92 7.60
C ILE A 120 1.94 -4.94 6.84
N ASP A 121 2.60 -5.79 6.07
CA ASP A 121 1.98 -6.99 5.52
C ASP A 121 1.83 -8.06 6.62
N VAL A 122 0.62 -8.58 6.78
CA VAL A 122 0.30 -9.69 7.70
C VAL A 122 -0.24 -10.93 6.95
N SER A 123 -0.14 -10.94 5.61
CA SER A 123 -0.53 -12.03 4.70
C SER A 123 0.15 -13.37 5.00
N SER A 124 1.32 -13.36 5.66
CA SER A 124 2.05 -14.58 6.07
C SER A 124 1.31 -15.50 7.05
N LYS A 125 0.16 -15.09 7.59
CA LYS A 125 -0.63 -15.87 8.57
C LYS A 125 -1.75 -16.73 7.98
N ASP A 126 -2.20 -16.48 6.74
CA ASP A 126 -3.20 -17.30 6.06
C ASP A 126 -2.86 -17.38 4.56
N LYS A 127 -2.43 -18.56 4.11
CA LYS A 127 -2.03 -18.83 2.70
C LYS A 127 -3.20 -19.22 1.79
N ASP A 128 -4.44 -19.16 2.29
CA ASP A 128 -5.62 -19.49 1.51
C ASP A 128 -6.23 -18.20 0.95
N LEU A 129 -5.90 -17.93 -0.32
CA LEU A 129 -6.50 -16.97 -1.27
C LEU A 129 -7.55 -15.97 -0.72
N GLY A 130 -7.31 -14.67 -0.90
CA GLY A 130 -8.42 -13.72 -0.85
C GLY A 130 -8.08 -12.27 -1.13
N LEU A 131 -7.41 -11.61 -0.19
CA LEU A 131 -7.16 -10.17 -0.24
C LEU A 131 -5.82 -9.87 0.44
N PRO A 132 -5.14 -8.78 0.07
CA PRO A 132 -3.93 -8.35 0.76
C PRO A 132 -4.27 -8.03 2.22
N ASN A 133 -3.68 -8.80 3.12
CA ASN A 133 -3.90 -8.65 4.55
C ASN A 133 -2.88 -7.67 5.09
N VAL A 134 -3.26 -6.39 5.14
CA VAL A 134 -2.43 -5.32 5.70
C VAL A 134 -2.98 -4.92 7.07
N ALA A 135 -2.11 -4.52 7.97
CA ALA A 135 -2.50 -3.97 9.26
C ALA A 135 -1.67 -2.73 9.62
N LEU A 136 -2.29 -1.78 10.32
CA LEU A 136 -1.56 -0.80 11.10
C LEU A 136 -1.08 -1.48 12.38
N ARG A 137 0.23 -1.68 12.49
CA ARG A 137 0.90 -2.11 13.70
C ARG A 137 1.15 -0.91 14.59
N ILE A 138 0.78 -1.04 15.86
CA ILE A 138 1.15 -0.13 16.94
C ILE A 138 1.99 -0.92 17.93
N THR A 139 3.23 -0.50 18.15
CA THR A 139 4.16 -1.25 19.02
C THR A 139 5.06 -0.36 19.85
N ASP A 140 5.52 -0.87 21.00
CA ASP A 140 6.61 -0.30 21.80
C ASP A 140 7.95 -1.02 21.58
N PHE A 141 8.01 -1.94 20.60
CA PHE A 141 9.12 -2.84 20.30
C PHE A 141 9.49 -3.87 21.38
N GLU A 142 8.83 -3.86 22.53
CA GLU A 142 9.16 -4.74 23.65
C GLU A 142 8.05 -5.74 23.98
N LYS A 143 6.85 -5.24 24.26
CA LYS A 143 5.77 -6.02 24.89
C LYS A 143 4.40 -5.74 24.29
N VAL A 144 4.19 -4.53 23.79
CA VAL A 144 2.92 -4.12 23.21
C VAL A 144 3.03 -4.26 21.71
N GLU A 145 2.13 -5.08 21.15
CA GLU A 145 1.90 -5.14 19.71
C GLU A 145 0.39 -5.24 19.46
N CYS A 146 -0.17 -4.20 18.85
CA CYS A 146 -1.55 -4.16 18.39
C CYS A 146 -1.57 -4.08 16.86
N ASN A 147 -2.25 -5.02 16.21
CA ASN A 147 -2.39 -5.04 14.76
C ASN A 147 -3.85 -4.72 14.43
N CYS A 148 -4.09 -3.55 13.87
CA CYS A 148 -5.40 -3.12 13.41
C CYS A 148 -5.52 -3.40 11.92
N ALA A 149 -6.36 -4.37 11.53
CA ALA A 149 -6.53 -4.75 10.13
C ALA A 149 -7.01 -3.57 9.27
N VAL A 150 -6.43 -3.44 8.08
CA VAL A 150 -6.72 -2.40 7.09
C VAL A 150 -7.10 -3.09 5.79
N ASP A 151 -8.27 -2.73 5.28
CA ASP A 151 -8.76 -3.23 4.02
C ASP A 151 -8.24 -2.35 2.88
N ILE A 152 -7.14 -2.78 2.25
CA ILE A 152 -6.51 -2.07 1.13
C ILE A 152 -7.08 -2.47 -0.24
N SER A 153 -8.06 -3.39 -0.27
CA SER A 153 -8.81 -3.70 -1.50
C SER A 153 -9.75 -2.55 -1.89
N LYS A 154 -10.06 -1.67 -0.92
CA LYS A 154 -10.85 -0.47 -1.13
C LYS A 154 -9.97 0.65 -1.68
N LEU A 155 -10.54 1.38 -2.65
CA LEU A 155 -9.95 2.56 -3.27
C LEU A 155 -9.45 3.61 -2.25
N ASN A 156 -10.29 3.87 -1.24
CA ASN A 156 -9.96 4.74 -0.11
C ASN A 156 -10.11 3.92 1.17
N PRO A 157 -9.02 3.43 1.76
CA PRO A 157 -9.05 2.81 3.07
C PRO A 157 -9.64 3.81 4.08
N VAL A 158 -10.58 3.34 4.91
CA VAL A 158 -11.18 4.15 5.96
C VAL A 158 -10.46 3.86 7.26
N PHE A 159 -9.88 4.89 7.86
CA PHE A 159 -9.23 4.80 9.17
C PHE A 159 -10.17 5.37 10.23
N ASP A 160 -10.52 4.54 11.21
CA ASP A 160 -11.31 4.94 12.38
C ASP A 160 -10.37 5.01 13.59
N GLU A 161 -9.88 6.22 13.90
CA GLU A 161 -8.88 6.45 14.93
C GLU A 161 -9.42 6.07 16.32
N LYS A 162 -10.73 6.23 16.52
CA LYS A 162 -11.39 5.83 17.76
C LYS A 162 -11.38 4.31 17.90
N LYS A 163 -11.77 3.58 16.85
CA LYS A 163 -11.72 2.12 16.85
C LYS A 163 -10.28 1.62 17.06
N ILE A 164 -9.30 2.23 16.40
CA ILE A 164 -7.88 1.89 16.57
C ILE A 164 -7.44 2.08 18.04
N ALA A 165 -7.76 3.23 18.64
CA ALA A 165 -7.46 3.49 20.05
C ALA A 165 -8.16 2.49 20.99
N ASP A 166 -9.43 2.19 20.74
CA ASP A 166 -10.21 1.22 21.52
C ASP A 166 -9.61 -0.20 21.43
N GLU A 167 -9.18 -0.64 20.24
CA GLU A 167 -8.49 -1.93 20.06
C GLU A 167 -7.14 -1.97 20.80
N PHE A 168 -6.35 -0.91 20.74
CA PHE A 168 -5.11 -0.81 21.52
C PHE A 168 -5.39 -0.92 23.03
N LEU A 169 -6.39 -0.19 23.54
CA LEU A 169 -6.76 -0.20 24.95
C LEU A 169 -7.23 -1.58 25.45
N LYS A 170 -7.83 -2.40 24.58
CA LYS A 170 -8.19 -3.80 24.92
C LYS A 170 -6.98 -4.70 25.13
N LYS A 171 -5.88 -4.47 24.38
CA LYS A 171 -4.64 -5.22 24.56
C LYS A 171 -3.79 -4.69 25.71
N TYR A 172 -3.90 -3.40 26.00
CA TYR A 172 -3.15 -2.74 27.06
C TYR A 172 -3.71 -3.00 28.47
N ARG A 173 -5.02 -3.23 28.61
CA ARG A 173 -5.69 -3.51 29.90
C ARG A 173 -5.74 -4.99 30.22
#